data_AF-A0A944K1S2-F1
#
_entry.id   AF-A0A944K1S2-F1
#
_cell.length_a   1.000
_cell.length_b   1.000
_cell.length_c   1.000
_cell.angle_alpha   90.00
_cell.angle_beta   90.00
_cell.angle_gamma   90.00
#
_symmetry.space_group_name_H-M   'P 1'
#
loop_
_entity.id
_entity.type
_entity.pdbx_description
1 polymer ?
#
loop_
_entity_poly.entity_id
_entity_poly.type
_entity_poly.pdbx_seq_one_letter_code
_entity_poly.pdbx_strand_id
1 'polypeptide(L)'
;MPSWRTTLTAAGISGTRLREDYTHAARRVLRREPAPYLALRLLAAPPLVPWLAAGLAFMNLVDDVAETGTPPQRAAALAALTEQVDAALTSGDSSDPVLRAYAHAVHSRALPPHWVSRFLEGAATAEAGFDGFATEEDFQAYLDAYAWPGVLVFTGLQYQGGPDPEQAAGWRRFVDAAQRVDFLADLAGDLADGRLCIPRDRLAEHSVTRADLEQGRDTPAVRALLADETRRARAALDATDGHLGLAAPGLRPVVATMLQLMAQQLTAVERAGTTAVRRDTGYGLVAPLRILLRARAHRPRAARP
;
A
#
# COMPACT_ATOMS: atom_id res chain seq x y z
N MET A 1 -5.36 24.44 1.76
CA MET A 1 -5.82 23.09 2.19
C MET A 1 -6.83 23.29 3.29
N PRO A 2 -8.05 22.73 3.21
CA PRO A 2 -9.05 22.87 4.27
C PRO A 2 -8.52 22.37 5.62
N SER A 3 -8.98 22.95 6.72
CA SER A 3 -8.66 22.45 8.07
C SER A 3 -9.13 20.99 8.23
N TRP A 4 -8.56 20.25 9.18
CA TRP A 4 -9.01 18.88 9.45
C TRP A 4 -10.49 18.84 9.87
N ARG A 5 -10.92 19.76 10.75
CA ARG A 5 -12.34 19.90 11.14
C ARG A 5 -13.26 20.14 9.94
N THR A 6 -12.87 21.04 9.03
CA THR A 6 -13.62 21.30 7.78
C THR A 6 -13.69 20.06 6.89
N THR A 7 -12.60 19.29 6.85
CA THR A 7 -12.51 18.05 6.06
C THR A 7 -13.46 16.99 6.61
N LEU A 8 -13.51 16.82 7.95
CA LEU A 8 -14.47 15.93 8.62
C LEU A 8 -15.91 16.36 8.35
N THR A 9 -16.24 17.66 8.46
CA THR A 9 -17.58 18.16 8.12
C THR A 9 -17.95 17.84 6.67
N ALA A 10 -17.03 18.04 5.73
CA ALA A 10 -17.28 17.79 4.31
C ALA A 10 -17.51 16.29 4.00
N ALA A 11 -17.01 15.40 4.86
CA ALA A 11 -17.27 13.97 4.80
C ALA A 11 -18.54 13.54 5.57
N GLY A 12 -19.30 14.48 6.15
CA GLY A 12 -20.48 14.17 6.97
C GLY A 12 -20.16 13.74 8.41
N ILE A 13 -18.89 13.80 8.83
CA ILE A 13 -18.45 13.37 10.17
C ILE A 13 -18.59 14.54 11.14
N SER A 14 -19.70 14.54 11.89
CA SER A 14 -20.12 15.67 12.74
C SER A 14 -20.02 15.41 14.25
N GLY A 15 -20.28 14.18 14.71
CA GLY A 15 -20.32 13.81 16.13
C GLY A 15 -18.97 13.93 16.84
N THR A 16 -18.97 14.38 18.10
CA THR A 16 -17.74 14.70 18.87
C THR A 16 -16.80 13.51 19.01
N ARG A 17 -17.27 12.39 19.59
CA ARG A 17 -16.47 11.16 19.77
C ARG A 17 -15.92 10.65 18.43
N LEU A 18 -16.77 10.61 17.41
CA LEU A 18 -16.37 10.13 16.10
C LEU A 18 -15.28 11.00 15.47
N ARG A 19 -15.35 12.33 15.62
CA ARG A 19 -14.30 13.24 15.16
C ARG A 19 -12.98 13.01 15.88
N GLU A 20 -13.02 12.71 17.18
CA GLU A 20 -11.83 12.36 17.96
C GLU A 20 -11.20 11.06 17.44
N ASP A 21 -12.03 10.04 17.15
CA ASP A 21 -11.61 8.76 16.59
C ASP A 21 -10.91 8.92 15.23
N TYR A 22 -11.52 9.63 14.29
CA TYR A 22 -10.89 9.93 12.99
C TYR A 22 -9.63 10.77 13.15
N THR A 23 -9.59 11.69 14.12
CA THR A 23 -8.38 12.48 14.40
C THR A 23 -7.26 11.60 14.96
N HIS A 24 -7.59 10.63 15.80
CA HIS A 24 -6.64 9.65 16.30
C HIS A 24 -6.05 8.82 15.16
N ALA A 25 -6.92 8.26 14.30
CA ALA A 25 -6.51 7.52 13.10
C ALA A 25 -5.61 8.36 12.18
N ALA A 26 -6.01 9.59 11.84
CA ALA A 26 -5.21 10.48 11.01
C ALA A 26 -3.83 10.81 11.62
N ARG A 27 -3.75 10.98 12.95
CA ARG A 27 -2.48 11.19 13.65
C ARG A 27 -1.60 9.95 13.64
N ARG A 28 -2.18 8.74 13.71
CA ARG A 28 -1.44 7.48 13.57
C ARG A 28 -0.76 7.41 12.21
N VAL A 29 -1.50 7.62 11.12
CA VAL A 29 -0.93 7.63 9.76
C VAL A 29 0.14 8.71 9.64
N LEU A 30 -0.11 9.94 10.09
CA LEU A 30 0.87 11.03 10.03
C LEU A 30 2.18 10.70 10.77
N ARG A 31 2.14 9.93 11.87
CA ARG A 31 3.33 9.56 12.64
C ARG A 31 4.12 8.42 12.00
N ARG A 32 3.45 7.37 11.52
CA ARG A 32 4.12 6.22 10.88
C ARG A 32 4.55 6.55 9.45
N GLU A 33 3.69 7.23 8.69
CA GLU A 33 3.86 7.49 7.26
C GLU A 33 3.44 8.92 6.86
N PRO A 34 4.27 9.94 7.16
CA PRO A 34 3.89 11.32 6.91
C PRO A 34 3.66 11.63 5.42
N ALA A 35 4.42 11.00 4.51
CA ALA A 35 4.34 11.28 3.08
C ALA A 35 3.00 10.84 2.45
N PRO A 36 2.53 9.58 2.60
CA PRO A 36 1.19 9.17 2.16
C PRO A 36 0.07 10.03 2.73
N TYR A 37 0.11 10.33 4.04
CA TYR A 37 -0.90 11.19 4.67
C TYR A 37 -0.92 12.60 4.07
N LEU A 38 0.25 13.21 3.86
CA LEU A 38 0.33 14.54 3.26
C LEU A 38 -0.12 14.53 1.80
N ALA A 39 0.25 13.52 1.00
CA ALA A 39 -0.23 13.36 -0.37
C ALA A 39 -1.76 13.31 -0.40
N LEU A 40 -2.37 12.49 0.46
CA LEU A 40 -3.82 12.40 0.60
C LEU A 40 -4.45 13.75 0.97
N ARG A 41 -3.90 14.44 1.98
CA ARG A 41 -4.39 15.75 2.44
C ARG A 41 -4.29 16.85 1.39
N LEU A 42 -3.24 16.83 0.56
CA LEU A 42 -2.97 17.86 -0.43
C LEU A 42 -3.73 17.63 -1.74
N LEU A 43 -3.89 16.38 -2.16
CA LEU A 43 -4.31 16.02 -3.51
C LEU A 43 -5.74 15.45 -3.57
N ALA A 44 -6.18 14.67 -2.58
CA ALA A 44 -7.52 14.09 -2.61
C ALA A 44 -8.63 15.12 -2.37
N ALA A 45 -9.84 14.83 -2.87
CA ALA A 45 -11.06 15.56 -2.53
C ALA A 45 -11.27 15.52 -1.00
N PRO A 46 -11.51 16.67 -0.33
CA PRO A 46 -11.62 16.70 1.13
C PRO A 46 -12.59 15.67 1.73
N PRO A 47 -13.78 15.41 1.14
CA PRO A 47 -14.70 14.39 1.66
C PRO A 47 -14.15 12.96 1.68
N LEU A 48 -13.17 12.62 0.83
CA LEU A 48 -12.59 11.27 0.75
C LEU A 48 -11.50 11.03 1.80
N VAL A 49 -10.82 12.09 2.23
CA VAL A 49 -9.64 12.00 3.08
C VAL A 49 -9.92 11.26 4.40
N PRO A 50 -11.01 11.51 5.15
CA PRO A 50 -11.23 10.82 6.43
C PRO A 50 -11.38 9.32 6.29
N TRP A 51 -12.10 8.86 5.25
CA TRP A 51 -12.29 7.44 4.99
C TRP A 51 -10.97 6.76 4.65
N LEU A 52 -10.21 7.35 3.72
CA LEU A 52 -8.92 6.81 3.29
C LEU A 52 -7.88 6.83 4.43
N ALA A 53 -7.89 7.87 5.27
CA ALA A 53 -7.01 7.94 6.44
C ALA A 53 -7.37 6.91 7.51
N ALA A 54 -8.66 6.58 7.69
CA ALA A 54 -9.06 5.50 8.59
C ALA A 54 -8.64 4.12 8.05
N GLY A 55 -8.78 3.88 6.74
CA GLY A 55 -8.30 2.66 6.11
C GLY A 55 -6.79 2.48 6.20
N LEU A 56 -6.02 3.54 5.92
CA LEU A 56 -4.57 3.54 6.14
C LEU A 56 -4.23 3.30 7.62
N ALA A 57 -4.91 3.96 8.57
CA ALA A 57 -4.64 3.74 9.99
C ALA A 57 -4.89 2.29 10.44
N PHE A 58 -5.89 1.64 9.85
CA PHE A 58 -6.18 0.22 10.05
C PHE A 58 -5.10 -0.67 9.43
N MET A 59 -4.66 -0.41 8.19
CA MET A 59 -3.53 -1.11 7.58
C MET A 59 -2.27 -1.02 8.44
N ASN A 60 -1.91 0.19 8.86
CA ASN A 60 -0.80 0.43 9.80
C ASN A 60 -0.97 -0.31 11.13
N LEU A 61 -2.20 -0.58 11.59
CA LEU A 61 -2.44 -1.38 12.80
C LEU A 61 -2.16 -2.86 12.56
N VAL A 62 -2.58 -3.39 11.42
CA VAL A 62 -2.29 -4.78 11.03
C VAL A 62 -0.79 -4.98 10.83
N ASP A 63 -0.11 -4.06 10.14
CA ASP A 63 1.33 -4.14 9.88
C ASP A 63 2.16 -4.12 11.17
N ASP A 64 1.86 -3.22 12.12
CA ASP A 64 2.51 -3.19 13.45
C ASP A 64 2.47 -4.57 14.13
N VAL A 65 1.34 -5.28 13.99
CA VAL A 65 1.13 -6.61 14.58
C VAL A 65 1.86 -7.70 13.77
N ALA A 66 1.85 -7.61 12.44
CA ALA A 66 2.54 -8.54 11.56
C ALA A 66 4.07 -8.43 11.62
N GLU A 67 4.62 -7.29 12.03
CA GLU A 67 6.06 -7.03 12.12
C GLU A 67 6.66 -7.40 13.50
N THR A 68 5.84 -7.51 14.55
CA THR A 68 6.33 -7.61 15.94
C THR A 68 6.37 -9.05 16.46
N GLY A 69 7.56 -9.51 16.88
CA GLY A 69 7.77 -10.82 17.50
C GLY A 69 8.17 -11.92 16.51
N THR A 70 8.16 -13.18 16.96
CA THR A 70 8.44 -14.36 16.11
C THR A 70 7.23 -14.72 15.23
N PRO A 71 7.39 -15.50 14.15
CA PRO A 71 6.26 -15.86 13.29
C PRO A 71 5.06 -16.48 14.04
N PRO A 72 5.25 -17.41 15.00
CA PRO A 72 4.13 -17.92 15.82
C PRO A 72 3.47 -16.84 16.69
N GLN A 73 4.24 -15.89 17.22
CA GLN A 73 3.70 -14.77 18.01
C GLN A 73 2.88 -13.81 17.14
N ARG A 74 3.40 -13.48 15.95
CA ARG A 74 2.70 -12.65 14.95
C ARG A 74 1.38 -13.30 14.54
N ALA A 75 1.39 -14.59 14.21
CA ALA A 75 0.17 -15.33 13.84
C ALA A 75 -0.89 -15.32 14.96
N ALA A 76 -0.49 -15.59 16.20
CA ALA A 76 -1.41 -15.51 17.35
C ALA A 76 -1.93 -14.09 17.60
N ALA A 77 -1.07 -13.06 17.47
CA ALA A 77 -1.47 -11.67 17.64
C ALA A 77 -2.41 -11.20 16.53
N LEU A 78 -2.21 -11.63 15.28
CA LEU A 78 -3.10 -11.36 14.16
C LEU A 78 -4.45 -12.07 14.31
N ALA A 79 -4.47 -13.29 14.86
CA ALA A 79 -5.73 -13.97 15.19
C ALA A 79 -6.52 -13.18 16.24
N ALA A 80 -5.86 -12.73 17.32
CA ALA A 80 -6.50 -11.89 18.33
C ALA A 80 -6.96 -10.53 17.78
N LEU A 81 -6.17 -9.91 16.89
CA LEU A 81 -6.57 -8.68 16.20
C LEU A 81 -7.80 -8.93 15.32
N THR A 82 -7.86 -10.06 14.62
CA THR A 82 -9.00 -10.43 13.76
C THR A 82 -10.28 -10.49 14.57
N GLU A 83 -10.28 -11.15 15.73
CA GLU A 83 -11.45 -11.19 16.62
C GLU A 83 -11.88 -9.79 17.08
N GLN A 84 -10.92 -8.91 17.39
CA GLN A 84 -11.22 -7.52 17.78
C GLN A 84 -11.81 -6.71 16.62
N VAL A 85 -11.30 -6.89 15.41
CA VAL A 85 -11.81 -6.23 14.20
C VAL A 85 -13.22 -6.71 13.91
N ASP A 86 -13.48 -8.02 13.94
CA ASP A 86 -14.80 -8.57 13.69
C ASP A 86 -15.83 -8.09 14.73
N ALA A 87 -15.44 -8.03 16.00
CA ALA A 87 -16.29 -7.46 17.05
C ALA A 87 -16.58 -5.97 16.82
N ALA A 88 -15.57 -5.19 16.38
CA ALA A 88 -15.72 -3.77 16.07
C ALA A 88 -16.59 -3.53 14.83
N LEU A 89 -16.43 -4.35 13.79
CA LEU A 89 -17.26 -4.31 12.58
C LEU A 89 -18.69 -4.77 12.87
N THR A 90 -18.92 -5.67 13.82
CA THR A 90 -20.28 -6.12 14.16
C THR A 90 -21.02 -5.12 15.05
N SER A 91 -20.34 -4.61 16.09
CA SER A 91 -20.95 -3.74 17.09
C SER A 91 -20.90 -2.25 16.74
N GLY A 92 -19.97 -1.85 15.87
CA GLY A 92 -19.64 -0.45 15.61
C GLY A 92 -18.84 0.23 16.74
N ASP A 93 -18.36 -0.52 17.74
CA ASP A 93 -17.60 0.01 18.88
C ASP A 93 -16.37 -0.84 19.20
N SER A 94 -15.38 -0.25 19.85
CA SER A 94 -14.13 -0.89 20.28
C SER A 94 -13.46 -0.02 21.34
N SER A 95 -12.56 -0.59 22.15
CA SER A 95 -11.68 0.21 23.00
C SER A 95 -10.69 1.04 22.16
N ASP A 96 -10.30 0.56 20.98
CA ASP A 96 -9.36 1.23 20.07
C ASP A 96 -10.08 2.29 19.19
N PRO A 97 -9.71 3.58 19.26
CA PRO A 97 -10.23 4.63 18.39
C PRO A 97 -10.03 4.38 16.88
N VAL A 98 -8.95 3.70 16.48
CA VAL A 98 -8.68 3.34 15.08
C VAL A 98 -9.74 2.37 14.58
N LEU A 99 -10.03 1.32 15.36
CA LEU A 99 -11.05 0.33 15.01
C LEU A 99 -12.45 0.95 14.96
N ARG A 100 -12.78 1.87 15.87
CA ARG A 100 -14.05 2.62 15.81
C ARG A 100 -14.17 3.47 14.55
N ALA A 101 -13.13 4.24 14.22
CA ALA A 101 -13.12 5.07 13.02
C ALA A 101 -13.20 4.22 11.73
N TYR A 102 -12.50 3.08 11.71
CA TYR A 102 -12.51 2.17 10.57
C TYR A 102 -13.86 1.45 10.43
N ALA A 103 -14.43 0.93 11.52
CA ALA A 103 -15.76 0.33 11.51
C ALA A 103 -16.80 1.33 11.00
N HIS A 104 -16.80 2.57 11.51
CA HIS A 104 -17.69 3.60 10.98
C HIS A 104 -17.47 3.85 9.47
N ALA A 105 -16.22 3.85 8.99
CA ALA A 105 -15.91 4.00 7.57
C ALA A 105 -16.46 2.84 6.73
N VAL A 106 -16.22 1.60 7.14
CA VAL A 106 -16.71 0.38 6.47
C VAL A 106 -18.23 0.41 6.33
N HIS A 107 -18.96 0.71 7.42
CA HIS A 107 -20.42 0.81 7.38
C HIS A 107 -20.91 1.96 6.51
N SER A 108 -20.35 3.16 6.68
CA SER A 108 -20.81 4.36 5.97
C SER A 108 -20.56 4.28 4.46
N ARG A 109 -19.48 3.61 4.07
CA ARG A 109 -19.07 3.40 2.67
C ARG A 109 -19.55 2.07 2.11
N ALA A 110 -20.18 1.24 2.94
CA ALA A 110 -20.60 -0.12 2.62
C ALA A 110 -19.48 -0.94 1.95
N LEU A 111 -18.25 -0.89 2.49
CA LEU A 111 -17.15 -1.72 1.99
C LEU A 111 -17.49 -3.19 2.25
N PRO A 112 -17.42 -4.08 1.24
CA PRO A 112 -17.70 -5.49 1.42
C PRO A 112 -16.78 -6.12 2.50
N PRO A 113 -17.34 -6.77 3.54
CA PRO A 113 -16.55 -7.30 4.67
C PRO A 113 -15.45 -8.28 4.26
N HIS A 114 -15.64 -8.99 3.15
CA HIS A 114 -14.65 -9.95 2.66
C HIS A 114 -13.30 -9.32 2.31
N TRP A 115 -13.23 -8.02 1.99
CA TRP A 115 -11.94 -7.36 1.78
C TRP A 115 -11.13 -7.26 3.08
N VAL A 116 -11.82 -7.02 4.21
CA VAL A 116 -11.19 -6.94 5.52
C VAL A 116 -10.77 -8.33 5.99
N SER A 117 -11.66 -9.33 5.89
CA SER A 117 -11.34 -10.69 6.31
C SER A 117 -10.21 -11.30 5.49
N ARG A 118 -10.20 -11.11 4.15
CA ARG A 118 -9.11 -11.59 3.29
C ARG A 118 -7.78 -10.92 3.63
N PHE A 119 -7.77 -9.62 3.91
CA PHE A 119 -6.53 -8.93 4.29
C PHE A 119 -5.97 -9.48 5.60
N LEU A 120 -6.81 -9.67 6.62
CA LEU A 120 -6.39 -10.22 7.92
C LEU A 120 -5.91 -11.67 7.81
N GLU A 121 -6.64 -12.50 7.04
CA GLU A 121 -6.23 -13.88 6.74
C GLU A 121 -4.91 -13.92 6.00
N GLY A 122 -4.74 -13.10 4.96
CA GLY A 122 -3.49 -12.96 4.22
C GLY A 122 -2.33 -12.47 5.08
N ALA A 123 -2.58 -11.52 5.99
CA ALA A 123 -1.56 -11.05 6.92
C ALA A 123 -1.07 -12.20 7.82
N ALA A 124 -1.98 -13.04 8.30
CA ALA A 124 -1.65 -14.16 9.19
C ALA A 124 -0.99 -15.35 8.46
N THR A 125 -1.37 -15.59 7.20
CA THR A 125 -0.99 -16.81 6.46
C THR A 125 0.10 -16.58 5.42
N ALA A 126 0.10 -15.43 4.74
CA ALA A 126 1.05 -15.12 3.68
C ALA A 126 2.18 -14.20 4.16
N GLU A 127 1.87 -13.15 4.94
CA GLU A 127 2.89 -12.15 5.34
C GLU A 127 3.66 -12.54 6.61
N ALA A 128 2.99 -13.00 7.66
CA ALA A 128 3.60 -13.19 9.00
C ALA A 128 4.83 -14.12 9.01
N GLY A 129 4.90 -15.07 8.07
CA GLY A 129 6.00 -16.02 7.89
C GLY A 129 6.70 -15.93 6.54
N PHE A 130 6.55 -14.83 5.81
CA PHE A 130 7.12 -14.68 4.47
C PHE A 130 8.66 -14.67 4.48
N ASP A 131 9.29 -15.49 3.65
CA ASP A 131 10.75 -15.54 3.44
C ASP A 131 11.17 -15.49 1.96
N GLY A 132 10.22 -15.52 1.03
CA GLY A 132 10.46 -15.38 -0.40
C GLY A 132 9.50 -16.19 -1.27
N PHE A 133 9.73 -16.17 -2.58
CA PHE A 133 8.91 -16.90 -3.57
C PHE A 133 9.71 -18.04 -4.20
N ALA A 134 9.08 -19.19 -4.45
CA ALA A 134 9.70 -20.21 -5.30
C ALA A 134 9.53 -19.85 -6.78
N THR A 135 8.34 -19.39 -7.14
CA THR A 135 7.92 -19.12 -8.52
C THR A 135 7.19 -17.79 -8.67
N GLU A 136 7.02 -17.35 -9.91
CA GLU A 136 6.13 -16.23 -10.23
C GLU A 136 4.68 -16.48 -9.79
N GLU A 137 4.22 -17.73 -9.80
CA GLU A 137 2.87 -18.08 -9.36
C GLU A 137 2.69 -17.85 -7.84
N ASP A 138 3.71 -18.14 -7.04
CA ASP A 138 3.71 -17.83 -5.60
C ASP A 138 3.62 -16.32 -5.36
N PHE A 139 4.34 -15.52 -6.17
CA PHE A 139 4.26 -14.06 -6.10
C PHE A 139 2.83 -13.58 -6.41
N GLN A 140 2.21 -14.07 -7.49
CA GLN A 140 0.83 -13.70 -7.82
C GLN A 140 -0.16 -14.15 -6.72
N ALA A 141 0.01 -15.35 -6.16
CA ALA A 141 -0.81 -15.85 -5.06
C ALA A 141 -0.67 -14.98 -3.80
N TYR A 142 0.53 -14.50 -3.49
CA TYR A 142 0.77 -13.55 -2.40
C TYR A 142 0.04 -12.22 -2.62
N LEU A 143 0.04 -11.70 -3.86
CA LEU A 143 -0.74 -10.50 -4.17
C LEU A 143 -2.23 -10.73 -3.92
N ASP A 144 -2.77 -11.87 -4.35
CA ASP A 144 -4.19 -12.19 -4.17
C ASP A 144 -4.58 -12.47 -2.73
N ALA A 145 -3.70 -13.08 -1.95
CA ALA A 145 -3.97 -13.42 -0.55
C ALA A 145 -3.87 -12.19 0.36
N TYR A 146 -2.87 -11.32 0.16
CA TYR A 146 -2.52 -10.28 1.13
C TYR A 146 -2.49 -8.88 0.52
N ALA A 147 -1.62 -8.62 -0.46
CA ALA A 147 -1.33 -7.25 -0.90
C ALA A 147 -2.56 -6.56 -1.54
N TRP A 148 -3.32 -7.28 -2.36
CA TRP A 148 -4.48 -6.72 -3.05
C TRP A 148 -5.66 -6.44 -2.11
N PRO A 149 -6.07 -7.38 -1.23
CA PRO A 149 -7.00 -7.06 -0.15
C PRO A 149 -6.52 -5.90 0.73
N GLY A 150 -5.22 -5.84 1.07
CA GLY A 150 -4.60 -4.76 1.84
C GLY A 150 -4.76 -3.38 1.20
N VAL A 151 -4.57 -3.28 -0.12
CA VAL A 151 -4.85 -2.02 -0.82
C VAL A 151 -6.34 -1.70 -0.85
N LEU A 152 -7.22 -2.70 -0.95
CA LEU A 152 -8.67 -2.48 -1.01
C LEU A 152 -9.32 -2.14 0.34
N VAL A 153 -8.73 -2.53 1.48
CA VAL A 153 -9.23 -2.11 2.81
C VAL A 153 -9.16 -0.59 3.03
N PHE A 154 -8.30 0.12 2.28
CA PHE A 154 -8.29 1.59 2.24
C PHE A 154 -8.89 2.16 0.95
N THR A 155 -8.37 1.79 -0.23
CA THR A 155 -8.82 2.39 -1.50
C THR A 155 -10.27 2.07 -1.81
N GLY A 156 -10.77 0.92 -1.37
CA GLY A 156 -12.17 0.51 -1.56
C GLY A 156 -13.15 1.50 -0.93
N LEU A 157 -12.75 2.20 0.13
CA LEU A 157 -13.57 3.22 0.80
C LEU A 157 -13.83 4.46 -0.07
N GLN A 158 -13.13 4.64 -1.18
CA GLN A 158 -13.44 5.71 -2.13
C GLN A 158 -14.77 5.48 -2.87
N TYR A 159 -15.25 4.24 -2.93
CA TYR A 159 -16.48 3.83 -3.60
C TYR A 159 -17.62 3.66 -2.60
N GLN A 160 -18.86 3.92 -3.02
CA GLN A 160 -20.03 3.57 -2.23
C GLN A 160 -20.43 2.14 -2.59
N GLY A 161 -20.42 1.23 -1.62
CA GLY A 161 -20.58 -0.21 -1.84
C GLY A 161 -19.27 -0.97 -2.09
N GLY A 162 -18.11 -0.30 -1.95
CA GLY A 162 -16.81 -0.86 -2.35
C GLY A 162 -16.59 -0.88 -3.87
N PRO A 163 -15.42 -1.39 -4.32
CA PRO A 163 -15.10 -1.47 -5.73
C PRO A 163 -15.98 -2.50 -6.45
N ASP A 164 -16.43 -2.19 -7.66
CA ASP A 164 -16.99 -3.19 -8.58
C ASP A 164 -15.89 -4.15 -9.10
N PRO A 165 -16.23 -5.24 -9.81
CA PRO A 165 -15.22 -6.20 -10.29
C PRO A 165 -14.16 -5.60 -11.22
N GLU A 166 -14.51 -4.62 -12.06
CA GLU A 166 -13.56 -3.97 -12.97
C GLU A 166 -12.59 -3.07 -12.19
N GLN A 167 -13.11 -2.29 -11.25
CA GLN A 167 -12.32 -1.45 -10.34
C GLN A 167 -11.39 -2.30 -9.49
N ALA A 168 -11.89 -3.39 -8.91
CA ALA A 168 -11.10 -4.32 -8.11
C ALA A 168 -9.97 -4.93 -8.94
N ALA A 169 -10.25 -5.43 -10.14
CA ALA A 169 -9.24 -5.93 -11.06
C ALA A 169 -8.22 -4.85 -11.48
N GLY A 170 -8.66 -3.60 -11.62
CA GLY A 170 -7.78 -2.46 -11.83
C GLY A 170 -6.81 -2.22 -10.68
N TRP A 171 -7.30 -2.29 -9.44
CA TRP A 171 -6.46 -2.20 -8.24
C TRP A 171 -5.51 -3.39 -8.12
N ARG A 172 -5.90 -4.59 -8.57
CA ARG A 172 -5.00 -5.74 -8.63
C ARG A 172 -3.81 -5.53 -9.57
N ARG A 173 -4.03 -4.93 -10.76
CA ARG A 173 -2.95 -4.55 -11.68
C ARG A 173 -2.04 -3.48 -11.09
N PHE A 174 -2.62 -2.49 -10.40
CA PHE A 174 -1.85 -1.48 -9.69
C PHE A 174 -0.96 -2.11 -8.61
N VAL A 175 -1.50 -3.04 -7.82
CA VAL A 175 -0.78 -3.76 -6.76
C VAL A 175 0.37 -4.59 -7.32
N ASP A 176 0.15 -5.31 -8.42
CA ASP A 176 1.24 -6.04 -9.11
C ASP A 176 2.39 -5.12 -9.51
N ALA A 177 2.08 -3.98 -10.12
CA ALA A 177 3.11 -2.99 -10.47
C ALA A 177 3.81 -2.41 -9.23
N ALA A 178 3.05 -2.00 -8.21
CA ALA A 178 3.58 -1.41 -6.99
C ALA A 178 4.52 -2.38 -6.25
N GLN A 179 4.07 -3.61 -6.04
CA GLN A 179 4.84 -4.60 -5.28
C GLN A 179 6.16 -4.96 -5.97
N ARG A 180 6.18 -5.05 -7.32
CA ARG A 180 7.42 -5.27 -8.08
C ARG A 180 8.40 -4.13 -7.93
N VAL A 181 7.91 -2.89 -7.95
CA VAL A 181 8.77 -1.71 -7.78
C VAL A 181 9.32 -1.65 -6.36
N ASP A 182 8.47 -1.88 -5.36
CA ASP A 182 8.86 -1.83 -3.95
C ASP A 182 9.89 -2.92 -3.63
N PHE A 183 9.66 -4.19 -4.02
CA PHE A 183 10.63 -5.27 -3.80
C PHE A 183 11.98 -5.07 -4.50
N LEU A 184 12.01 -4.37 -5.64
CA LEU A 184 13.27 -4.03 -6.30
C LEU A 184 13.96 -2.82 -5.65
N ALA A 185 13.17 -1.87 -5.14
CA ALA A 185 13.70 -0.70 -4.47
C ALA A 185 14.28 -1.05 -3.11
N ASP A 186 13.66 -1.95 -2.36
CA ASP A 186 14.02 -2.33 -1.00
C ASP A 186 14.79 -3.67 -0.94
N LEU A 187 15.29 -4.12 -2.10
CA LEU A 187 15.94 -5.43 -2.26
C LEU A 187 17.09 -5.68 -1.27
N ALA A 188 17.88 -4.67 -0.92
CA ALA A 188 19.00 -4.86 0.00
C ALA A 188 18.52 -5.04 1.45
N GLY A 189 17.54 -4.23 1.86
CA GLY A 189 16.86 -4.36 3.15
C GLY A 189 16.16 -5.70 3.29
N ASP A 190 15.37 -6.09 2.28
CA ASP A 190 14.65 -7.36 2.24
C ASP A 190 15.62 -8.55 2.38
N LEU A 191 16.73 -8.56 1.63
CA LEU A 191 17.75 -9.61 1.74
C LEU A 191 18.40 -9.64 3.14
N ALA A 192 18.64 -8.48 3.76
CA ALA A 192 19.20 -8.40 5.11
C ALA A 192 18.23 -8.95 6.17
N ASP A 193 16.93 -8.81 5.96
CA ASP A 193 15.86 -9.38 6.78
C ASP A 193 15.54 -10.84 6.42
N GLY A 194 16.29 -11.43 5.48
CA GLY A 194 16.15 -12.82 5.06
C GLY A 194 15.00 -13.06 4.06
N ARG A 195 14.38 -12.01 3.53
CA ARG A 195 13.32 -12.05 2.53
C ARG A 195 13.90 -12.04 1.12
N LEU A 196 13.69 -13.11 0.36
CA LEU A 196 14.04 -13.16 -1.07
C LEU A 196 12.80 -12.84 -1.93
N CYS A 197 12.57 -11.55 -2.17
CA CYS A 197 11.38 -11.05 -2.86
C CYS A 197 11.42 -11.22 -4.40
N ILE A 198 12.54 -11.69 -4.96
CA ILE A 198 12.64 -12.13 -6.36
C ILE A 198 12.43 -13.66 -6.40
N PRO A 199 11.50 -14.19 -7.20
CA PRO A 199 11.27 -15.64 -7.23
C PRO A 199 12.51 -16.47 -7.59
N ARG A 200 12.66 -17.64 -6.95
CA ARG A 200 13.86 -18.49 -7.09
C ARG A 200 14.05 -19.06 -8.49
N ASP A 201 12.98 -19.31 -9.24
CA ASP A 201 13.06 -19.71 -10.64
C ASP A 201 13.74 -18.64 -11.50
N ARG A 202 13.49 -17.35 -11.26
CA ARG A 202 14.15 -16.21 -11.91
C ARG A 202 15.65 -16.22 -11.65
N LEU A 203 16.05 -16.48 -10.41
CA LEU A 203 17.46 -16.64 -10.07
C LEU A 203 18.09 -17.77 -10.89
N ALA A 204 17.42 -18.92 -10.98
CA ALA A 204 17.89 -20.08 -11.74
C ALA A 204 18.02 -19.79 -13.25
N GLU A 205 17.04 -19.12 -13.86
CA GLU A 205 17.08 -18.72 -15.28
C GLU A 205 18.32 -17.87 -15.62
N HIS A 206 18.75 -17.04 -14.68
CA HIS A 206 19.92 -16.18 -14.85
C HIS A 206 21.22 -16.80 -14.31
N SER A 207 21.19 -18.06 -13.83
CA SER A 207 22.33 -18.71 -13.15
C SER A 207 22.87 -17.90 -11.97
N VAL A 208 21.97 -17.28 -11.21
CA VAL A 208 22.24 -16.51 -9.99
C VAL A 208 21.83 -17.33 -8.78
N THR A 209 22.63 -17.31 -7.72
CA THR A 209 22.29 -17.90 -6.43
C THR A 209 21.80 -16.83 -5.45
N ARG A 210 21.02 -17.23 -4.44
CA ARG A 210 20.64 -16.33 -3.33
C ARG A 210 21.87 -15.67 -2.68
N ALA A 211 22.94 -16.45 -2.48
CA ALA A 211 24.19 -15.96 -1.92
C ALA A 211 24.89 -14.91 -2.80
N ASP A 212 24.71 -14.93 -4.12
CA ASP A 212 25.24 -13.86 -5.00
C ASP A 212 24.58 -12.51 -4.68
N LEU A 213 23.27 -12.53 -4.43
CA LEU A 213 22.51 -11.33 -4.07
C LEU A 213 22.82 -10.87 -2.64
N GLU A 214 22.79 -11.78 -1.66
CA GLU A 214 23.07 -11.47 -0.25
C GLU A 214 24.48 -10.94 -0.02
N GLN A 215 25.47 -11.41 -0.80
CA GLN A 215 26.84 -10.90 -0.73
C GLN A 215 27.05 -9.65 -1.60
N GLY A 216 25.99 -9.15 -2.24
CA GLY A 216 26.03 -7.96 -3.08
C GLY A 216 26.99 -8.10 -4.26
N ARG A 217 27.10 -9.28 -4.87
CA ARG A 217 28.06 -9.54 -5.95
C ARG A 217 27.64 -8.82 -7.24
N ASP A 218 28.60 -8.16 -7.87
CA ASP A 218 28.40 -7.48 -9.15
C ASP A 218 28.89 -8.35 -10.32
N THR A 219 28.12 -9.39 -10.65
CA THR A 219 28.43 -10.30 -11.76
C THR A 219 27.61 -9.97 -13.01
N PRO A 220 28.04 -10.37 -14.22
CA PRO A 220 27.21 -10.24 -15.43
C PRO A 220 25.83 -10.91 -15.30
N ALA A 221 25.76 -12.04 -14.59
CA ALA A 221 24.51 -12.77 -14.33
C ALA A 221 23.55 -11.96 -13.44
N VAL A 222 24.05 -11.38 -12.33
CA VAL A 222 23.25 -10.53 -11.43
C VAL A 222 22.78 -9.26 -12.16
N ARG A 223 23.65 -8.64 -12.97
CA ARG A 223 23.26 -7.49 -13.82
C ARG A 223 22.12 -7.86 -14.77
N ALA A 224 22.21 -9.03 -15.41
CA ALA A 224 21.18 -9.50 -16.35
C ALA A 224 19.85 -9.79 -15.64
N LEU A 225 19.88 -10.41 -14.46
CA LEU A 225 18.70 -10.66 -13.62
C LEU A 225 17.99 -9.34 -13.26
N LEU A 226 18.71 -8.38 -12.68
CA LEU A 226 18.13 -7.10 -12.27
C LEU A 226 17.60 -6.30 -13.46
N ALA A 227 18.28 -6.37 -14.61
CA ALA A 227 17.81 -5.75 -15.84
C ALA A 227 16.50 -6.39 -16.35
N ASP A 228 16.29 -7.68 -16.15
CA ASP A 228 15.03 -8.34 -16.53
C ASP A 228 13.91 -8.05 -15.54
N GLU A 229 14.18 -8.12 -14.23
CA GLU A 229 13.17 -7.79 -13.21
C GLU A 229 12.70 -6.33 -13.31
N THR A 230 13.61 -5.39 -13.59
CA THR A 230 13.23 -3.98 -13.85
C THR A 230 12.38 -3.83 -15.12
N ARG A 231 12.65 -4.59 -16.20
CA ARG A 231 11.79 -4.63 -17.40
C ARG A 231 10.41 -5.18 -17.08
N ARG A 232 10.30 -6.21 -16.24
CA ARG A 232 9.02 -6.79 -15.80
C ARG A 232 8.22 -5.79 -14.97
N ALA A 233 8.87 -5.12 -14.01
CA ALA A 233 8.25 -4.06 -13.23
C ALA A 233 7.78 -2.88 -14.13
N ARG A 234 8.56 -2.53 -15.16
CA ARG A 234 8.18 -1.52 -16.15
C ARG A 234 6.93 -1.93 -16.92
N ALA A 235 6.90 -3.15 -17.44
CA ALA A 235 5.76 -3.67 -18.18
C ALA A 235 4.49 -3.73 -17.31
N ALA A 236 4.62 -4.15 -16.04
CA ALA A 236 3.50 -4.13 -15.09
C ALA A 236 2.99 -2.70 -14.84
N LEU A 237 3.89 -1.74 -14.69
CA LEU A 237 3.53 -0.33 -14.53
C LEU A 237 2.84 0.24 -15.78
N ASP A 238 3.33 -0.08 -16.97
CA ASP A 238 2.71 0.33 -18.23
C ASP A 238 1.31 -0.31 -18.41
N ALA A 239 1.11 -1.53 -17.91
CA ALA A 239 -0.19 -2.20 -17.89
C ALA A 239 -1.21 -1.59 -16.90
N THR A 240 -0.79 -0.62 -16.08
CA THR A 240 -1.72 0.21 -15.29
C THR A 240 -2.35 1.34 -16.09
N ASP A 241 -2.11 1.42 -17.41
CA ASP A 241 -2.77 2.42 -18.25
C ASP A 241 -4.30 2.36 -18.14
N GLY A 242 -4.95 3.52 -18.19
CA GLY A 242 -6.38 3.67 -17.96
C GLY A 242 -6.84 3.52 -16.50
N HIS A 243 -5.97 3.12 -15.55
CA HIS A 243 -6.34 2.94 -14.14
C HIS A 243 -6.90 4.22 -13.48
N LEU A 244 -6.50 5.41 -13.93
CA LEU A 244 -7.09 6.68 -13.47
C LEU A 244 -8.60 6.77 -13.74
N GLY A 245 -9.12 6.08 -14.77
CA GLY A 245 -10.55 6.01 -15.06
C GLY A 245 -11.33 5.33 -13.93
N LEU A 246 -10.72 4.32 -13.28
CA LEU A 246 -11.32 3.47 -12.27
C LEU A 246 -11.34 4.11 -10.88
N ALA A 247 -10.43 5.04 -10.59
CA ALA A 247 -10.43 5.79 -9.34
C ALA A 247 -11.53 6.87 -9.32
N ALA A 248 -12.12 7.09 -8.14
CA ALA A 248 -13.05 8.18 -7.92
C ALA A 248 -12.40 9.51 -8.36
N PRO A 249 -13.13 10.45 -8.99
CA PRO A 249 -12.56 11.69 -9.52
C PRO A 249 -11.74 12.47 -8.48
N GLY A 250 -12.19 12.43 -7.22
CA GLY A 250 -11.51 13.05 -6.10
C GLY A 250 -10.18 12.41 -5.69
N LEU A 251 -9.91 11.16 -6.06
CA LEU A 251 -8.68 10.42 -5.73
C LEU A 251 -7.68 10.36 -6.90
N ARG A 252 -8.14 10.54 -8.14
CA ARG A 252 -7.28 10.49 -9.35
C ARG A 252 -5.95 11.27 -9.24
N PRO A 253 -5.89 12.49 -8.65
CA PRO A 253 -4.61 13.20 -8.51
C PRO A 253 -3.61 12.49 -7.58
N VAL A 254 -4.09 11.79 -6.54
CA VAL A 254 -3.25 10.95 -5.67
C VAL A 254 -2.71 9.79 -6.47
N VAL A 255 -3.57 9.04 -7.16
CA VAL A 255 -3.18 7.85 -7.92
C VAL A 255 -2.20 8.21 -9.05
N ALA A 256 -2.45 9.30 -9.78
CA ALA A 256 -1.53 9.79 -10.80
C ALA A 256 -0.14 10.15 -10.21
N THR A 257 -0.13 10.74 -9.01
CA THR A 257 1.12 11.05 -8.31
C THR A 257 1.84 9.76 -7.90
N MET A 258 1.13 8.77 -7.36
CA MET A 258 1.72 7.47 -7.00
C MET A 258 2.34 6.76 -8.21
N LEU A 259 1.62 6.69 -9.34
CA LEU A 259 2.15 6.11 -10.59
C LEU A 259 3.43 6.81 -11.06
N GLN A 260 3.48 8.15 -10.98
CA GLN A 260 4.68 8.91 -11.32
C GLN A 260 5.84 8.64 -10.36
N LEU A 261 5.55 8.52 -9.06
CA LEU A 261 6.55 8.20 -8.05
C LEU A 261 7.13 6.80 -8.27
N MET A 262 6.28 5.79 -8.50
CA MET A 262 6.71 4.42 -8.81
C MET A 262 7.54 4.37 -10.10
N ALA A 263 7.11 5.07 -11.17
CA ALA A 263 7.88 5.15 -12.41
C ALA A 263 9.29 5.71 -12.18
N GLN A 264 9.37 6.76 -11.35
CA GLN A 264 10.62 7.43 -11.03
C GLN A 264 11.52 6.57 -10.12
N GLN A 265 10.95 5.89 -9.12
CA GLN A 265 11.70 4.98 -8.26
C GLN A 265 12.26 3.81 -9.06
N LEU A 266 11.45 3.21 -9.94
CA LEU A 266 11.93 2.17 -10.85
C LEU A 266 13.05 2.69 -11.77
N THR A 267 12.96 3.92 -12.27
CA THR A 267 14.05 4.55 -13.04
C THR A 267 15.33 4.71 -12.19
N ALA A 268 15.18 5.00 -10.89
CA ALA A 268 16.32 5.10 -9.98
C ALA A 268 16.95 3.72 -9.74
N VAL A 269 16.14 2.66 -9.59
CA VAL A 269 16.61 1.27 -9.46
C VAL A 269 17.36 0.85 -10.72
N GLU A 270 16.79 1.11 -11.91
CA GLU A 270 17.43 0.83 -13.20
C GLU A 270 18.82 1.48 -13.30
N ARG A 271 18.97 2.73 -12.82
CA ARG A 271 20.26 3.45 -12.80
C ARG A 271 21.21 2.91 -11.74
N ALA A 272 20.70 2.47 -10.60
CA ALA A 272 21.50 1.87 -9.54
C ALA A 272 22.10 0.52 -9.96
N GLY A 273 21.39 -0.24 -10.80
CA GLY A 273 21.80 -1.56 -11.27
C GLY A 273 22.10 -2.48 -10.09
N THR A 274 23.29 -3.11 -10.08
CA THR A 274 23.72 -3.99 -8.98
C THR A 274 24.02 -3.26 -7.67
N THR A 275 23.89 -1.94 -7.61
CA THR A 275 23.91 -1.24 -6.32
C THR A 275 22.64 -1.53 -5.52
N ALA A 276 21.52 -1.87 -6.18
CA ALA A 276 20.24 -2.18 -5.52
C ALA A 276 20.33 -3.42 -4.59
N VAL A 277 21.24 -4.37 -4.83
CA VAL A 277 21.48 -5.51 -3.91
C VAL A 277 22.32 -5.14 -2.69
N ARG A 278 22.93 -3.95 -2.66
CA ARG A 278 23.78 -3.46 -1.55
C ARG A 278 23.16 -2.30 -0.79
N ARG A 279 22.20 -1.60 -1.40
CA ARG A 279 21.59 -0.41 -0.85
C ARG A 279 20.22 -0.16 -1.47
N ASP A 280 19.24 0.09 -0.62
CA ASP A 280 17.89 0.43 -1.06
C ASP A 280 17.84 1.74 -1.84
N THR A 281 16.91 1.75 -2.78
CA THR A 281 16.68 2.87 -3.68
C THR A 281 15.40 3.59 -3.28
N GLY A 282 15.56 4.55 -2.37
CA GLY A 282 14.47 5.45 -2.02
C GLY A 282 14.05 6.39 -3.16
N TYR A 283 12.89 7.01 -3.02
CA TYR A 283 12.37 8.01 -3.96
C TYR A 283 13.23 9.28 -4.12
N GLY A 284 14.18 9.51 -3.20
CA GLY A 284 14.86 10.79 -2.99
C GLY A 284 13.91 11.87 -2.46
N LEU A 285 14.40 13.08 -2.18
CA LEU A 285 13.57 14.16 -1.62
C LEU A 285 13.03 15.12 -2.68
N VAL A 286 13.85 15.46 -3.67
CA VAL A 286 13.57 16.56 -4.60
C VAL A 286 12.47 16.22 -5.59
N ALA A 287 12.50 15.01 -6.14
CA ALA A 287 11.64 14.64 -7.23
C ALA A 287 10.20 14.29 -6.77
N PRO A 288 9.98 13.63 -5.60
CA PRO A 288 8.66 13.53 -5.00
C PRO A 288 8.04 14.88 -4.67
N LEU A 289 8.82 15.81 -4.13
CA LEU A 289 8.36 17.18 -3.88
C LEU A 289 7.92 17.89 -5.18
N ARG A 290 8.69 17.77 -6.27
CA ARG A 290 8.31 18.37 -7.56
C ARG A 290 7.05 17.74 -8.15
N ILE A 291 6.90 16.43 -8.07
CA ILE A 291 5.69 15.71 -8.52
C ILE A 291 4.47 16.19 -7.72
N LEU A 292 4.58 16.20 -6.38
CA LEU A 292 3.51 16.67 -5.49
C LEU A 292 3.12 18.13 -5.76
N LEU A 293 4.11 19.01 -5.97
CA LEU A 293 3.86 20.42 -6.28
C LEU A 293 3.16 20.61 -7.63
N ARG A 294 3.57 19.88 -8.66
CA ARG A 294 2.92 19.91 -9.99
C ARG A 294 1.50 19.37 -9.92
N ALA A 295 1.28 18.24 -9.25
CA ALA A 295 -0.04 17.65 -9.07
C ALA A 295 -0.98 18.60 -8.32
N ARG A 296 -0.47 19.31 -7.30
CA ARG A 296 -1.24 20.33 -6.58
C ARG A 296 -1.61 21.53 -7.47
N ALA A 297 -0.72 21.97 -8.35
CA ALA A 297 -0.95 23.11 -9.23
C ALA A 297 -2.03 22.85 -10.29
N HIS A 298 -2.17 21.60 -10.75
CA HIS A 298 -3.12 21.19 -11.78
C HIS A 298 -4.48 20.76 -11.22
N ARG A 299 -4.70 20.87 -9.91
CA ARG A 299 -5.97 20.54 -9.29
C ARG A 299 -7.02 21.59 -9.69
N PRO A 300 -8.10 21.22 -10.42
CA PRO A 300 -9.16 22.16 -10.70
C PRO A 300 -9.72 22.70 -9.38
N ARG A 301 -9.82 24.03 -9.26
CA ARG A 301 -10.47 24.66 -8.10
C ARG A 301 -11.89 24.12 -8.06
N ALA A 302 -12.23 23.40 -6.98
CA ALA A 302 -13.61 23.01 -6.74
C ALA A 302 -14.48 24.27 -6.81
N ALA A 303 -15.48 24.26 -7.69
CA ALA A 303 -16.49 25.31 -7.73
C ALA A 303 -17.05 25.43 -6.30
N ARG A 304 -16.98 26.63 -5.73
CA ARG A 304 -17.69 26.93 -4.50
C ARG A 304 -19.20 26.84 -4.82
N PRO A 305 -20.02 26.20 -3.97
CA PRO A 305 -21.46 26.36 -4.06
C PRO A 305 -21.85 27.83 -3.90
#